data_AF-A0A7V1PWX8-F1
#
_entry.id   AF-A0A7V1PWX8-F1
#
_cell.length_a   1.000
_cell.length_b   1.000
_cell.length_c   1.000
_cell.angle_alpha   90.00
_cell.angle_beta   90.00
_cell.angle_gamma   90.00
#
_symmetry.space_group_name_H-M   'P 1'
#
loop_
_entity.id
_entity.type
_entity.pdbx_description
1 polymer ?
#
loop_
_entity_poly.entity_id
_entity_poly.type
_entity_poly.pdbx_seq_one_letter_code
_entity_poly.pdbx_strand_id
1 'polypeptide(L)'
;MLLRHMCARWNNSYDPDIIIKDLKKIRETGSDGTVSLDIFLFDDLLSIIFSSIYFEHDLTQEDRYQIIDESIKETLKHAKQSAKALIAKISKKENKIAEIKPKSYVLVTNLSFKYFDSLRKILIDDATIKFTEHFPNNYVRKLRDEARQSITTVHHPLFYTWVQVHIKARTISESFSRGISALNLLRALWNFPLNHSLYHSKTFGRNTEPINRILTGPIHTLHNKDGSLATDMWWYDLEYIKPVNPMNLEVEWNKVKKFEEYYRKNQTKTHYSQHIVDSLQIYVQALDERNMHTCFLKLWGALEKLTGIKEGGTVKNLIRRTSFFFKDAKFHSQVLNHLKDYRNRAVHHSENSKEIRTIVFQLKAYIEAVLNYTINLSSDFAGIEEFFQFADTSSEILEIEKQMKRLKLAKNFRKS
;
A
#
# COMPACT_ATOMS: atom_id res chain seq x y z
N MET A 1 -9.49 10.79 39.02
CA MET A 1 -9.22 9.74 38.01
C MET A 1 -10.18 10.00 36.85
N LEU A 2 -9.75 10.77 35.84
CA LEU A 2 -10.60 11.12 34.70
C LEU A 2 -11.00 9.85 33.97
N LEU A 3 -12.32 9.64 33.76
CA LEU A 3 -12.86 8.63 32.86
C LEU A 3 -12.20 8.85 31.48
N ARG A 4 -11.20 8.02 31.14
CA ARG A 4 -10.54 8.08 29.84
C ARG A 4 -11.60 7.80 28.77
N HIS A 5 -11.60 8.62 27.73
CA HIS A 5 -12.53 8.55 26.59
C HIS A 5 -12.51 7.14 25.98
N MET A 6 -13.69 6.55 25.73
CA MET A 6 -13.78 5.31 24.95
C MET A 6 -13.63 5.66 23.48
N CYS A 7 -12.46 5.38 22.93
CA CYS A 7 -12.10 5.68 21.53
C CYS A 7 -12.43 4.50 20.59
N ALA A 8 -12.18 3.27 21.04
CA ALA A 8 -12.53 2.08 20.27
C ALA A 8 -14.03 1.79 20.37
N ARG A 9 -14.64 1.33 19.27
CA ARG A 9 -16.06 0.96 19.22
C ARG A 9 -16.30 -0.30 18.38
N TRP A 10 -17.35 -1.02 18.71
CA TRP A 10 -17.81 -2.15 17.91
C TRP A 10 -18.38 -1.68 16.57
N ASN A 11 -18.20 -2.49 15.54
CA ASN A 11 -18.86 -2.35 14.27
C ASN A 11 -20.30 -2.88 14.38
N ASN A 12 -21.27 -2.09 13.90
CA ASN A 12 -22.70 -2.39 13.98
C ASN A 12 -23.11 -3.64 13.19
N SER A 13 -22.25 -4.16 12.31
CA SER A 13 -22.49 -5.39 11.56
C SER A 13 -22.25 -6.67 12.37
N TYR A 14 -21.73 -6.56 13.60
CA TYR A 14 -21.40 -7.70 14.46
C TYR A 14 -22.17 -7.64 15.77
N ASP A 15 -22.44 -8.80 16.36
CA ASP A 15 -23.03 -8.91 17.71
C ASP A 15 -21.91 -9.19 18.73
N PRO A 16 -21.52 -8.19 19.56
CA PRO A 16 -20.45 -8.34 20.53
C PRO A 16 -20.74 -9.37 21.62
N ASP A 17 -22.01 -9.59 21.96
CA ASP A 17 -22.37 -10.49 23.05
C ASP A 17 -22.22 -11.96 22.63
N ILE A 18 -22.47 -12.27 21.36
CA ILE A 18 -22.17 -13.58 20.77
C ILE A 18 -20.65 -13.84 20.80
N ILE A 19 -19.84 -12.88 20.34
CA ILE A 19 -18.38 -13.01 20.32
C ILE A 19 -17.83 -13.23 21.74
N ILE A 20 -18.33 -12.49 22.72
CA ILE A 20 -17.91 -12.64 24.13
C ILE A 20 -18.37 -13.97 24.72
N LYS A 21 -19.54 -14.47 24.31
CA LYS A 21 -20.02 -15.80 24.72
C LYS A 21 -19.09 -16.90 24.22
N ASP A 22 -18.58 -16.80 23.00
CA ASP A 22 -17.67 -17.79 22.45
C ASP A 22 -16.24 -17.65 23.01
N LEU A 23 -15.78 -16.42 23.26
CA LEU A 23 -14.54 -16.17 24.02
C LEU A 23 -14.55 -16.79 25.43
N LYS A 24 -15.71 -16.92 26.07
CA LYS A 24 -15.81 -17.60 27.37
C LYS A 24 -15.53 -19.11 27.26
N LYS A 25 -15.88 -19.72 26.13
CA LYS A 25 -15.78 -21.17 25.92
C LYS A 25 -14.35 -21.64 25.68
N ILE A 26 -13.49 -20.78 25.14
CA ILE A 26 -12.10 -21.12 24.86
C ILE A 26 -11.21 -21.18 26.12
N ARG A 27 -11.76 -20.82 27.28
CA ARG A 27 -11.05 -20.88 28.55
C ARG A 27 -11.12 -22.30 29.10
N GLU A 28 -9.98 -22.97 29.13
CA GLU A 28 -9.80 -24.24 29.79
C GLU A 28 -9.22 -24.01 31.19
N THR A 29 -9.64 -24.81 32.16
CA THR A 29 -9.05 -24.78 33.52
C THR A 29 -8.48 -26.16 33.81
N GLY A 30 -7.15 -26.23 33.92
CA GLY A 30 -6.42 -27.43 34.28
C GLY A 30 -6.70 -27.87 35.72
N SER A 31 -6.40 -29.14 36.01
CA SER A 31 -6.59 -29.76 37.33
C SER A 31 -5.74 -29.14 38.45
N ASP A 32 -4.69 -28.41 38.08
CA ASP A 32 -3.80 -27.62 38.95
C ASP A 32 -4.24 -26.15 39.11
N GLY A 33 -5.37 -25.77 38.50
CA GLY A 33 -5.87 -24.39 38.50
C GLY A 33 -5.22 -23.49 37.44
N THR A 34 -4.36 -24.01 36.57
CA THR A 34 -3.83 -23.26 35.42
C THR A 34 -4.94 -22.99 34.42
N VAL A 35 -4.92 -21.81 33.82
CA VAL A 35 -5.89 -21.44 32.77
C VAL A 35 -5.18 -21.53 31.43
N SER A 36 -5.54 -22.53 30.62
CA SER A 36 -5.12 -22.66 29.22
C SER A 36 -6.20 -22.08 28.29
N LEU A 37 -5.80 -21.76 27.06
CA LEU A 37 -6.70 -21.31 26.00
C LEU A 37 -6.65 -22.32 24.86
N ASP A 38 -7.82 -22.64 24.30
CA ASP A 38 -7.87 -23.29 22.99
C ASP A 38 -7.29 -22.32 21.95
N ILE A 39 -6.10 -22.64 21.44
CA ILE A 39 -5.32 -21.77 20.56
C ILE A 39 -6.00 -21.59 19.20
N PHE A 40 -6.62 -22.65 18.66
CA PHE A 40 -7.26 -22.58 17.34
C PHE A 40 -8.51 -21.71 17.38
N LEU A 41 -9.36 -21.91 18.40
CA LEU A 41 -10.55 -21.08 18.58
C LEU A 41 -10.19 -19.65 18.98
N PHE A 42 -9.06 -19.44 19.66
CA PHE A 42 -8.56 -18.11 19.96
C PHE A 42 -8.22 -17.33 18.68
N ASP A 43 -7.49 -17.93 17.75
CA ASP A 43 -7.09 -17.27 16.49
C ASP A 43 -8.30 -16.90 15.63
N ASP A 44 -9.28 -17.80 15.53
CA ASP A 44 -10.54 -17.54 14.81
C ASP A 44 -11.30 -16.35 15.44
N LEU A 45 -11.47 -16.35 16.76
CA LEU A 45 -12.16 -15.28 17.47
C LEU A 45 -11.40 -13.96 17.40
N LEU A 46 -10.07 -14.00 17.46
CA LEU A 46 -9.23 -12.81 17.32
C LEU A 46 -9.40 -12.18 15.92
N SER A 47 -9.44 -12.99 14.86
CA SER A 47 -9.70 -12.53 13.49
C SER A 47 -11.08 -11.87 13.34
N ILE A 48 -12.11 -12.46 13.95
CA ILE A 48 -13.45 -11.88 13.99
C ILE A 48 -13.42 -10.53 14.71
N ILE A 49 -12.86 -10.47 15.92
CA ILE A 49 -12.79 -9.25 16.74
C ILE A 49 -12.00 -8.15 16.02
N PHE A 50 -10.92 -8.51 15.31
CA PHE A 50 -10.14 -7.59 14.50
C PHE A 50 -11.01 -6.88 13.43
N SER A 51 -11.91 -7.62 12.79
CA SER A 51 -12.86 -7.07 11.81
C SER A 51 -14.05 -6.35 12.46
N SER A 52 -14.38 -6.69 13.70
CA SER A 52 -15.52 -6.14 14.45
C SER A 52 -15.23 -4.83 15.18
N ILE A 53 -14.01 -4.29 15.13
CA ILE A 53 -13.63 -3.09 15.91
C ILE A 53 -13.20 -1.93 15.01
N TYR A 54 -13.76 -0.77 15.27
CA TYR A 54 -13.28 0.51 14.78
C TYR A 54 -12.39 1.17 15.84
N PHE A 55 -11.17 1.52 15.43
CA PHE A 55 -10.26 2.38 16.18
C PHE A 55 -10.46 3.84 15.76
N GLU A 56 -10.33 4.77 16.70
CA GLU A 56 -10.44 6.21 16.45
C GLU A 56 -9.12 6.79 15.94
N HIS A 57 -8.01 6.33 16.52
CA HIS A 57 -6.67 6.78 16.18
C HIS A 57 -6.11 6.00 15.00
N ASP A 58 -5.25 6.67 14.22
CA ASP A 58 -4.51 6.05 13.14
C ASP A 58 -3.42 5.12 13.71
N LEU A 59 -3.74 3.84 13.76
CA LEU A 59 -2.88 2.75 14.22
C LEU A 59 -2.57 1.80 13.07
N THR A 60 -1.35 1.27 13.05
CA THR A 60 -0.98 0.20 12.12
C THR A 60 -1.78 -1.07 12.39
N GLN A 61 -1.91 -1.95 11.39
CA GLN A 61 -2.59 -3.23 11.58
C GLN A 61 -1.94 -4.09 12.66
N GLU A 62 -0.61 -4.08 12.76
CA GLU A 62 0.14 -4.78 13.80
C GLU A 62 -0.17 -4.21 15.20
N ASP A 63 -0.20 -2.88 15.35
CA ASP A 63 -0.54 -2.26 16.64
C ASP A 63 -1.98 -2.61 17.04
N ARG A 64 -2.93 -2.61 16.09
CA ARG A 64 -4.32 -3.04 16.32
C ARG A 64 -4.38 -4.51 16.74
N TYR A 65 -3.66 -5.37 16.04
CA TYR A 65 -3.60 -6.80 16.32
C TYR A 65 -3.08 -7.04 17.74
N GLN A 66 -1.95 -6.42 18.09
CA GLN A 66 -1.36 -6.53 19.42
C GLN A 66 -2.29 -5.98 20.51
N ILE A 67 -2.94 -4.83 20.28
CA ILE A 67 -3.92 -4.28 21.23
C ILE A 67 -5.05 -5.26 21.47
N ILE A 68 -5.59 -5.88 20.42
CA ILE A 68 -6.71 -6.82 20.51
C ILE A 68 -6.27 -8.09 21.22
N ASP A 69 -5.18 -8.72 20.77
CA ASP A 69 -4.61 -9.93 21.35
C ASP A 69 -4.40 -9.77 22.87
N GLU A 70 -3.70 -8.72 23.28
CA GLU A 70 -3.44 -8.44 24.68
C GLU A 70 -4.73 -8.15 25.45
N SER A 71 -5.68 -7.42 24.85
CA SER A 71 -6.95 -7.07 25.51
C SER A 71 -7.85 -8.29 25.70
N ILE A 72 -7.86 -9.23 24.76
CA ILE A 72 -8.58 -10.50 24.90
C ILE A 72 -7.96 -11.30 26.04
N LYS A 73 -6.64 -11.54 25.99
CA LYS A 73 -5.90 -12.27 27.04
C LYS A 73 -6.12 -11.65 28.41
N GLU A 74 -6.10 -10.32 28.52
CA GLU A 74 -6.40 -9.62 29.77
C GLU A 74 -7.87 -9.69 30.18
N THR A 75 -8.82 -9.82 29.25
CA THR A 75 -10.25 -9.95 29.58
C THR A 75 -10.55 -11.34 30.13
N LEU A 76 -9.96 -12.38 29.54
CA LEU A 76 -10.15 -13.77 29.94
C LEU A 76 -9.62 -14.09 31.34
N LYS A 77 -8.64 -13.31 31.84
CA LYS A 77 -8.12 -13.39 33.20
C LYS A 77 -9.09 -12.93 34.30
N HIS A 78 -10.18 -12.22 33.96
CA HIS A 78 -11.13 -11.72 34.95
C HIS A 78 -12.47 -12.47 34.91
N ALA A 79 -13.14 -12.57 36.07
CA ALA A 79 -14.42 -13.28 36.19
C ALA A 79 -15.59 -12.58 35.45
N LYS A 80 -15.57 -11.25 35.35
CA LYS A 80 -16.60 -10.48 34.62
C LYS A 80 -16.15 -10.17 33.20
N GLN A 81 -16.43 -11.09 32.29
CA GLN A 81 -16.16 -10.94 30.86
C GLN A 81 -17.40 -10.38 30.16
N SER A 82 -17.27 -9.18 29.58
CA SER A 82 -18.33 -8.48 28.84
C SER A 82 -17.76 -7.72 27.65
N ALA A 83 -18.60 -7.45 26.64
CA ALA A 83 -18.22 -6.66 25.48
C ALA A 83 -17.74 -5.26 25.87
N LYS A 84 -18.39 -4.66 26.88
CA LYS A 84 -18.00 -3.37 27.44
C LYS A 84 -16.64 -3.41 28.14
N ALA A 85 -16.30 -4.50 28.82
CA ALA A 85 -15.00 -4.65 29.47
C ALA A 85 -13.87 -4.80 28.43
N LEU A 86 -14.09 -5.57 27.37
CA LEU A 86 -13.12 -5.74 26.29
C LEU A 86 -12.85 -4.41 25.57
N ILE A 87 -13.91 -3.71 25.14
CA ILE A 87 -13.75 -2.44 24.41
C ILE A 87 -13.09 -1.34 25.26
N ALA A 88 -13.33 -1.34 26.57
CA ALA A 88 -12.67 -0.44 27.51
C ALA A 88 -11.16 -0.73 27.63
N LYS A 89 -10.74 -2.00 27.63
CA LYS A 89 -9.33 -2.40 27.62
C LYS A 89 -8.64 -1.99 26.32
N ILE A 90 -9.30 -2.22 25.19
CA ILE A 90 -8.81 -1.82 23.86
C ILE A 90 -8.66 -0.30 23.80
N SER A 91 -9.70 0.45 24.16
CA SER A 91 -9.66 1.92 24.21
C SER A 91 -8.55 2.45 25.12
N LYS A 92 -8.30 1.79 26.26
CA LYS A 92 -7.22 2.17 27.18
C LYS A 92 -5.85 2.00 26.53
N LYS A 93 -5.62 0.91 25.79
CA LYS A 93 -4.34 0.65 25.10
C LYS A 93 -4.16 1.56 23.89
N GLU A 94 -5.20 1.78 23.09
CA GLU A 94 -5.20 2.74 21.98
C GLU A 94 -4.82 4.15 22.46
N ASN A 95 -5.51 4.68 23.47
CA ASN A 95 -5.18 5.98 24.05
C ASN A 95 -3.73 6.03 24.58
N LYS A 96 -3.25 4.93 25.18
CA LYS A 96 -1.87 4.83 25.65
C LYS A 96 -0.88 4.97 24.50
N ILE A 97 -1.14 4.35 23.34
CA ILE A 97 -0.30 4.54 22.15
C ILE A 97 -0.38 5.99 21.66
N ALA A 98 -1.57 6.59 21.59
CA ALA A 98 -1.73 7.98 21.16
C ALA A 98 -0.97 8.99 22.04
N GLU A 99 -0.87 8.70 23.35
CA GLU A 99 -0.10 9.49 24.33
C GLU A 99 1.44 9.35 24.19
N ILE A 100 1.95 8.35 23.46
CA ILE A 100 3.40 8.14 23.28
C ILE A 100 3.98 9.31 22.46
N LYS A 101 5.01 9.95 23.01
CA LYS A 101 5.80 10.95 22.27
C LYS A 101 6.59 10.25 21.15
N PRO A 102 6.50 10.72 19.89
CA PRO A 102 7.26 10.14 18.79
C PRO A 102 8.78 10.18 19.05
N LYS A 103 9.46 9.07 18.77
CA LYS A 103 10.92 8.91 18.86
C LYS A 103 11.50 8.75 17.45
N SER A 104 12.78 9.05 17.31
CA SER A 104 13.49 8.90 16.04
C SER A 104 13.98 7.46 15.84
N TYR A 105 13.64 6.92 14.67
CA TYR A 105 14.05 5.61 14.21
C TYR A 105 14.74 5.71 12.84
N VAL A 106 15.51 4.68 12.49
CA VAL A 106 16.13 4.54 11.18
C VAL A 106 15.86 3.15 10.64
N LEU A 107 15.11 3.09 9.55
CA LEU A 107 14.94 1.87 8.76
C LEU A 107 16.12 1.74 7.81
N VAL A 108 16.83 0.62 7.88
CA VAL A 108 17.99 0.33 7.03
C VAL A 108 17.62 -0.82 6.09
N THR A 109 17.80 -0.57 4.79
CA THR A 109 17.56 -1.55 3.72
C THR A 109 18.40 -1.19 2.49
N ASN A 110 18.14 -1.78 1.33
CA ASN A 110 18.82 -1.45 0.08
C ASN A 110 17.88 -1.44 -1.12
N LEU A 111 18.32 -0.83 -2.22
CA LEU A 111 17.58 -0.70 -3.47
C LEU A 111 18.41 -1.23 -4.66
N SER A 112 17.75 -1.81 -5.66
CA SER A 112 18.38 -2.51 -6.78
C SER A 112 18.95 -1.61 -7.88
N PHE A 113 19.77 -0.64 -7.50
CA PHE A 113 20.60 0.15 -8.43
C PHE A 113 21.97 0.41 -7.83
N LYS A 114 22.96 0.64 -8.70
CA LYS A 114 24.34 0.96 -8.31
C LYS A 114 24.42 2.37 -7.75
N TYR A 115 25.16 2.55 -6.66
CA TYR A 115 25.37 3.87 -6.06
C TYR A 115 26.11 4.80 -7.05
N PHE A 116 25.81 6.09 -6.98
CA PHE A 116 26.49 7.15 -7.74
C PHE A 116 26.42 8.47 -6.97
N ASP A 117 27.40 9.34 -7.17
CA ASP A 117 27.65 10.51 -6.30
C ASP A 117 26.56 11.58 -6.36
N SER A 118 25.75 11.59 -7.43
CA SER A 118 24.63 12.53 -7.55
C SER A 118 23.43 12.19 -6.65
N LEU A 119 23.47 11.06 -5.94
CA LEU A 119 22.45 10.69 -4.95
C LEU A 119 22.54 11.59 -3.71
N ARG A 120 21.56 12.49 -3.59
CA ARG A 120 21.43 13.38 -2.43
C ARG A 120 20.39 12.83 -1.46
N LYS A 121 20.40 13.35 -0.23
CA LYS A 121 19.31 13.16 0.74
C LYS A 121 17.99 13.64 0.12
N ILE A 122 16.92 12.87 0.31
CA ILE A 122 15.58 13.17 -0.17
C ILE A 122 14.59 13.22 1.01
N LEU A 123 13.66 14.15 0.96
CA LEU A 123 12.52 14.23 1.88
C LEU A 123 11.27 13.67 1.17
N ILE A 124 10.62 12.68 1.76
CA ILE A 124 9.31 12.16 1.34
C ILE A 124 8.42 12.27 2.56
N ASP A 125 7.38 13.08 2.48
CA ASP A 125 6.55 13.46 3.63
C ASP A 125 7.41 13.96 4.80
N ASP A 126 7.39 13.28 5.94
CA ASP A 126 8.26 13.57 7.09
C ASP A 126 9.48 12.63 7.21
N ALA A 127 9.66 11.72 6.25
CA ALA A 127 10.75 10.77 6.21
C ALA A 127 11.96 11.32 5.43
N THR A 128 13.14 11.21 6.03
CA THR A 128 14.41 11.56 5.38
C THR A 128 15.09 10.29 4.86
N ILE A 129 15.29 10.21 3.55
CA ILE A 129 15.94 9.10 2.87
C ILE A 129 17.38 9.48 2.52
N LYS A 130 18.35 8.68 2.95
CA LYS A 130 19.78 8.82 2.61
C LYS A 130 20.28 7.57 1.90
N PHE A 131 21.26 7.76 1.03
CA PHE A 131 21.85 6.71 0.21
C PHE A 131 23.33 6.55 0.54
N THR A 132 23.82 5.32 0.60
CA THR A 132 25.25 4.99 0.77
C THR A 132 25.62 3.80 -0.10
N GLU A 133 26.86 3.77 -0.58
CA GLU A 133 27.37 2.63 -1.35
C GLU A 133 27.51 1.36 -0.50
N HIS A 134 27.93 1.53 0.75
CA HIS A 134 28.15 0.45 1.68
C HIS A 134 27.15 0.48 2.82
N PHE A 135 27.02 -0.66 3.50
CA PHE A 135 26.24 -0.74 4.73
C PHE A 135 26.80 0.28 5.73
N PRO A 136 25.99 1.16 6.31
CA PRO A 136 26.51 2.23 7.13
C PRO A 136 27.12 1.68 8.43
N ASN A 137 28.38 2.02 8.69
CA ASN A 137 29.18 1.41 9.77
C ASN A 137 28.67 1.69 11.18
N ASN A 138 27.84 2.71 11.34
CA ASN A 138 27.26 3.08 12.62
C ASN A 138 26.10 2.17 13.06
N TYR A 139 25.57 1.30 12.20
CA TYR A 139 24.48 0.40 12.57
C TYR A 139 24.96 -1.02 12.88
N VAL A 140 24.33 -1.64 13.87
CA VAL A 140 24.62 -3.04 14.24
C VAL A 140 24.32 -3.98 13.07
N ARG A 141 25.33 -4.72 12.63
CA ARG A 141 25.21 -5.69 11.50
C ARG A 141 24.65 -7.05 11.92
N LYS A 142 24.76 -7.41 13.20
CA LYS A 142 24.43 -8.74 13.73
C LYS A 142 23.05 -9.22 13.27
N LEU A 143 22.00 -8.43 13.49
CA LEU A 143 20.64 -8.82 13.12
C LEU A 143 20.46 -9.02 11.61
N ARG A 144 21.15 -8.22 10.79
CA ARG A 144 21.16 -8.41 9.33
C ARG A 144 21.85 -9.73 8.96
N ASP A 145 22.99 -10.03 9.57
CA ASP A 145 23.75 -11.24 9.26
C ASP A 145 23.01 -12.49 9.73
N GLU A 146 22.33 -12.43 10.88
CA GLU A 146 21.41 -13.46 11.36
C GLU A 146 20.23 -13.65 10.40
N ALA A 147 19.56 -12.55 10.01
CA ALA A 147 18.48 -12.60 9.02
C ALA A 147 18.93 -13.19 7.68
N ARG A 148 20.16 -12.87 7.24
CA ARG A 148 20.73 -13.43 6.01
C ARG A 148 20.98 -14.93 6.13
N GLN A 149 21.45 -15.40 7.29
CA GLN A 149 21.69 -16.83 7.54
C GLN A 149 20.39 -17.61 7.69
N SER A 150 19.36 -17.03 8.29
CA SER A 150 18.07 -17.71 8.46
C SER A 150 17.32 -17.91 7.14
N ILE A 151 17.58 -17.09 6.12
CA ILE A 151 17.00 -17.23 4.79
C ILE A 151 17.96 -18.04 3.90
N THR A 152 18.07 -19.34 4.18
CA THR A 152 19.09 -20.26 3.63
C THR A 152 19.02 -20.47 2.11
N THR A 153 17.92 -20.09 1.44
CA THR A 153 17.68 -20.29 0.00
C THR A 153 17.87 -19.04 -0.86
N VAL A 154 18.27 -17.92 -0.27
CA VAL A 154 18.23 -16.60 -0.93
C VAL A 154 19.61 -16.11 -1.35
N HIS A 155 19.81 -15.93 -2.66
CA HIS A 155 20.95 -15.18 -3.17
C HIS A 155 20.89 -13.72 -2.68
N HIS A 156 21.94 -13.27 -2.00
CA HIS A 156 21.98 -11.90 -1.51
C HIS A 156 22.37 -10.93 -2.62
N PRO A 157 21.74 -9.73 -2.66
CA PRO A 157 22.06 -8.73 -3.66
C PRO A 157 23.49 -8.23 -3.50
N LEU A 158 24.21 -8.17 -4.62
CA LEU A 158 25.51 -7.51 -4.74
C LEU A 158 25.31 -6.16 -5.44
N PHE A 159 26.06 -5.14 -5.02
CA PHE A 159 26.07 -3.80 -5.61
C PHE A 159 24.74 -3.04 -5.55
N TYR A 160 23.86 -3.39 -4.63
CA TYR A 160 22.67 -2.58 -4.33
C TYR A 160 23.08 -1.38 -3.47
N THR A 161 22.42 -0.25 -3.70
CA THR A 161 22.60 0.96 -2.89
C THR A 161 21.92 0.80 -1.55
N TRP A 162 22.64 1.05 -0.45
CA TRP A 162 22.07 1.06 0.89
C TRP A 162 21.27 2.34 1.13
N VAL A 163 20.17 2.17 1.86
CA VAL A 163 19.21 3.23 2.16
C VAL A 163 18.95 3.29 3.66
N GLN A 164 18.97 4.52 4.18
CA GLN A 164 18.57 4.84 5.54
C GLN A 164 17.34 5.75 5.49
N VAL A 165 16.21 5.28 5.98
CA VAL A 165 14.98 6.07 6.11
C VAL A 165 14.84 6.49 7.56
N HIS A 166 15.14 7.76 7.83
CA HIS A 166 14.98 8.37 9.14
C HIS A 166 13.54 8.87 9.31
N ILE A 167 12.87 8.43 10.37
CA ILE A 167 11.47 8.78 10.64
C ILE A 167 11.23 9.00 12.15
N LYS A 168 10.16 9.72 12.48
CA LYS A 168 9.66 9.82 13.86
C LYS A 168 8.34 9.07 13.98
N ALA A 169 8.26 8.13 14.92
CA ALA A 169 7.07 7.30 15.14
C ALA A 169 6.89 7.00 16.64
N ARG A 170 5.70 6.56 17.03
CA ARG A 170 5.36 6.21 18.42
C ARG A 170 5.70 4.76 18.73
N THR A 171 5.52 3.85 17.77
CA THR A 171 5.76 2.41 17.92
C THR A 171 6.76 1.90 16.89
N ILE A 172 7.28 0.69 17.14
CA ILE A 172 8.16 -0.02 16.20
C ILE A 172 7.43 -0.31 14.88
N SER A 173 6.18 -0.79 14.97
CA SER A 173 5.35 -1.08 13.79
C SER A 173 5.06 0.18 12.98
N GLU A 174 4.64 1.26 13.64
CA GLU A 174 4.41 2.55 12.99
C GLU A 174 5.68 3.05 12.26
N SER A 175 6.84 2.91 12.91
CA SER A 175 8.12 3.28 12.30
C SER A 175 8.43 2.48 11.05
N PHE A 176 8.23 1.16 11.07
CA PHE A 176 8.48 0.31 9.90
C PHE A 176 7.48 0.64 8.77
N SER A 177 6.19 0.63 9.08
CA SER A 177 5.10 0.88 8.13
C SER A 177 5.25 2.21 7.40
N ARG A 178 5.51 3.29 8.13
CA ARG A 178 5.71 4.62 7.53
C ARG A 178 7.05 4.72 6.79
N GLY A 179 8.11 4.09 7.31
CA GLY A 179 9.42 4.06 6.66
C GLY A 179 9.39 3.34 5.31
N ILE A 180 8.76 2.17 5.24
CA ILE A 180 8.63 1.40 3.99
C ILE A 180 7.66 2.07 3.03
N SER A 181 6.59 2.69 3.53
CA SER A 181 5.62 3.48 2.74
C SER A 181 6.30 4.66 2.04
N ALA A 182 7.12 5.44 2.75
CA ALA A 182 7.89 6.53 2.18
C ALA A 182 8.91 6.05 1.13
N LEU A 183 9.57 4.91 1.39
CA LEU A 183 10.49 4.30 0.43
C LEU A 183 9.75 3.83 -0.82
N ASN A 184 8.57 3.22 -0.68
CA ASN A 184 7.74 2.78 -1.79
C ASN A 184 7.24 3.96 -2.62
N LEU A 185 6.86 5.07 -1.99
CA LEU A 185 6.50 6.29 -2.74
C LEU A 185 7.68 6.81 -3.55
N LEU A 186 8.89 6.90 -2.97
CA LEU A 186 10.09 7.26 -3.71
C LEU A 186 10.32 6.32 -4.91
N ARG A 187 10.25 5.01 -4.67
CA ARG A 187 10.40 3.99 -5.71
C ARG A 187 9.33 4.11 -6.79
N ALA A 188 8.10 4.45 -6.44
CA ALA A 188 7.03 4.67 -7.41
C ALA A 188 7.37 5.87 -8.32
N LEU A 189 7.82 6.99 -7.75
CA LEU A 189 8.22 8.17 -8.51
C LEU A 189 9.42 7.89 -9.44
N TRP A 190 10.36 7.05 -9.01
CA TRP A 190 11.53 6.73 -9.83
C TRP A 190 11.24 5.66 -10.88
N ASN A 191 10.49 4.62 -10.54
CA ASN A 191 10.13 3.57 -11.49
C ASN A 191 9.13 4.06 -12.54
N PHE A 192 8.22 4.99 -12.22
CA PHE A 192 7.21 5.45 -13.17
C PHE A 192 7.78 5.91 -14.52
N PRO A 193 8.72 6.87 -14.61
CA PRO A 193 9.31 7.28 -15.88
C PRO A 193 10.18 6.17 -16.51
N LEU A 194 10.77 5.29 -15.70
CA LEU A 194 11.59 4.17 -16.19
C LEU A 194 10.74 3.08 -16.86
N ASN A 195 9.55 2.83 -16.31
CA ASN A 195 8.59 1.84 -16.78
C ASN A 195 7.75 2.36 -17.95
N HIS A 196 7.45 3.67 -17.99
CA HIS A 196 6.68 4.28 -19.06
C HIS A 196 7.38 4.16 -20.42
N SER A 197 8.72 4.08 -20.46
CA SER A 197 9.47 3.77 -21.70
C SER A 197 9.33 2.33 -22.19
N LEU A 198 8.71 1.44 -21.42
CA LEU A 198 8.53 0.03 -21.73
C LEU A 198 7.08 -0.21 -22.16
N TYR A 199 6.80 0.01 -23.46
CA TYR A 199 5.47 -0.19 -24.04
C TYR A 199 5.16 -1.65 -24.39
N HIS A 200 6.18 -2.51 -24.45
CA HIS A 200 6.02 -3.92 -24.82
C HIS A 200 7.11 -4.79 -24.22
N SER A 201 6.74 -6.04 -23.93
CA SER A 201 7.66 -7.12 -23.63
C SER A 201 8.33 -7.59 -24.92
N LYS A 202 9.61 -7.23 -25.16
CA LYS A 202 10.45 -7.95 -26.15
C LYS A 202 10.99 -9.28 -25.60
N THR A 203 10.63 -9.65 -24.38
CA THR A 203 11.24 -10.77 -23.67
C THR A 203 10.45 -12.05 -23.91
N PHE A 204 10.84 -12.82 -24.93
CA PHE A 204 10.44 -14.21 -25.06
C PHE A 204 11.10 -15.03 -23.93
N GLY A 205 10.32 -15.81 -23.19
CA GLY A 205 10.83 -16.84 -22.26
C GLY A 205 11.31 -16.39 -20.87
N ARG A 206 11.30 -15.08 -20.52
CA ARG A 206 11.62 -14.60 -19.15
C ARG A 206 10.40 -13.95 -18.49
N ASN A 207 9.41 -14.77 -18.15
CA ASN A 207 8.18 -14.33 -17.48
C ASN A 207 8.31 -14.18 -15.96
N THR A 208 9.52 -14.30 -15.40
CA THR A 208 9.76 -14.34 -13.94
C THR A 208 10.52 -13.13 -13.39
N GLU A 209 10.85 -12.16 -14.25
CA GLU A 209 11.47 -10.91 -13.80
C GLU A 209 10.39 -9.83 -13.57
N PRO A 210 10.49 -9.07 -12.46
CA PRO A 210 9.64 -7.93 -12.19
C PRO A 210 9.70 -6.90 -13.32
N ILE A 211 8.65 -6.10 -13.44
CA ILE A 211 8.60 -5.00 -14.41
C ILE A 211 9.40 -3.81 -13.88
N ASN A 212 9.32 -3.55 -12.57
CA ASN A 212 10.11 -2.49 -11.94
C ASN A 212 11.61 -2.75 -12.07
N ARG A 213 12.36 -1.67 -12.30
CA ARG A 213 13.82 -1.70 -12.39
C ARG A 213 14.49 -1.43 -11.05
N ILE A 214 13.80 -0.73 -10.15
CA ILE A 214 14.25 -0.41 -8.80
C ILE A 214 13.36 -1.15 -7.79
N LEU A 215 13.87 -2.25 -7.25
CA LEU A 215 13.31 -3.11 -6.23
C LEU A 215 13.91 -2.79 -4.85
N THR A 216 13.17 -3.10 -3.79
CA THR A 216 13.75 -3.20 -2.44
C THR A 216 14.56 -4.47 -2.29
N GLY A 217 15.55 -4.42 -1.41
CA GLY A 217 16.22 -5.61 -0.90
C GLY A 217 15.29 -6.49 -0.05
N PRO A 218 15.68 -7.75 0.17
CA PRO A 218 14.87 -8.71 0.89
C PRO A 218 14.81 -8.50 2.40
N ILE A 219 15.66 -7.65 2.99
CA ILE A 219 15.82 -7.55 4.44
C ILE A 219 15.73 -6.09 4.85
N HIS A 220 15.01 -5.86 5.94
CA HIS A 220 14.84 -4.56 6.56
C HIS A 220 15.09 -4.67 8.06
N THR A 221 15.94 -3.79 8.59
CA THR A 221 16.24 -3.70 10.02
C THR A 221 15.90 -2.31 10.54
N LEU A 222 15.49 -2.23 11.81
CA LEU A 222 15.12 -0.98 12.45
C LEU A 222 16.08 -0.63 13.58
N HIS A 223 16.57 0.60 13.57
CA HIS A 223 17.59 1.09 14.48
C HIS A 223 17.15 2.36 15.20
N ASN A 224 17.72 2.60 16.37
CA ASN A 224 17.68 3.90 17.02
C ASN A 224 18.61 4.89 16.32
N LYS A 225 18.48 6.17 16.64
CA LYS A 225 19.31 7.24 16.05
C LYS A 225 20.82 7.06 16.29
N ASP A 226 21.19 6.42 17.39
CA ASP A 226 22.59 6.13 17.76
C ASP A 226 23.19 4.92 17.03
N GLY A 227 22.37 4.17 16.28
CA GLY A 227 22.80 2.99 15.54
C GLY A 227 22.53 1.64 16.22
N SER A 228 22.15 1.65 17.50
CA SER A 228 21.69 0.46 18.22
C SER A 228 20.40 -0.10 17.60
N LEU A 229 20.13 -1.39 17.83
CA LEU A 229 18.88 -2.00 17.36
C LEU A 229 17.69 -1.39 18.11
N ALA A 230 16.66 -0.99 17.37
CA ALA A 230 15.39 -0.57 17.96
C ALA A 230 14.55 -1.78 18.40
N THR A 231 14.80 -2.93 17.80
CA THR A 231 14.16 -4.21 18.06
C THR A 231 15.04 -5.34 17.55
N ASP A 232 14.90 -6.53 18.11
CA ASP A 232 15.51 -7.77 17.61
C ASP A 232 14.66 -8.40 16.49
N MET A 233 13.55 -7.76 16.10
CA MET A 233 12.74 -8.13 14.94
C MET A 233 13.30 -7.55 13.65
N TRP A 234 13.15 -8.29 12.56
CA TRP A 234 13.47 -7.86 11.20
C TRP A 234 12.32 -8.22 10.28
N TRP A 235 12.19 -7.46 9.19
CA TRP A 235 11.20 -7.72 8.16
C TRP A 235 11.89 -8.23 6.92
N TYR A 236 11.18 -9.07 6.18
CA TYR A 236 11.67 -9.57 4.91
C TYR A 236 10.56 -9.77 3.90
N ASP A 237 10.99 -9.78 2.64
CA ASP A 237 10.13 -10.12 1.53
C ASP A 237 10.01 -11.66 1.44
N LEU A 238 8.84 -12.17 1.83
CA LEU A 238 8.48 -13.59 1.78
C LEU A 238 8.49 -14.15 0.35
N GLU A 239 8.27 -13.30 -0.65
CA GLU A 239 8.22 -13.67 -2.05
C GLU A 239 9.57 -13.46 -2.76
N TYR A 240 10.60 -13.08 -2.01
CA TYR A 240 11.92 -12.88 -2.58
C TYR A 240 12.50 -14.20 -3.07
N ILE A 241 12.71 -14.28 -4.39
CA ILE A 241 13.33 -15.44 -5.04
C ILE A 241 14.84 -15.24 -5.20
N LYS A 242 15.24 -14.12 -5.82
CA LYS A 242 16.63 -13.85 -6.21
C LYS A 242 16.84 -12.35 -6.45
N PRO A 243 18.09 -11.86 -6.44
CA PRO A 243 18.36 -10.47 -6.76
C PRO A 243 18.14 -10.22 -8.25
N VAL A 244 17.80 -8.99 -8.59
CA VAL A 244 17.85 -8.49 -9.97
C VAL A 244 19.19 -7.84 -10.22
N ASN A 245 19.60 -7.77 -11.49
CA ASN A 245 20.82 -7.04 -11.83
C ASN A 245 20.63 -5.55 -11.55
N PRO A 246 21.46 -4.94 -10.69
CA PRO A 246 21.28 -3.54 -10.33
C PRO A 246 21.53 -2.66 -11.54
N MET A 247 20.55 -1.81 -11.86
CA MET A 247 20.69 -0.88 -12.98
C MET A 247 21.69 0.23 -12.66
N ASN A 248 22.31 0.80 -13.70
CA ASN A 248 22.98 2.07 -13.58
C ASN A 248 21.94 3.20 -13.67
N LEU A 249 21.49 3.69 -12.52
CA LEU A 249 20.48 4.75 -12.44
C LEU A 249 21.03 6.12 -12.86
N GLU A 250 22.34 6.33 -12.77
CA GLU A 250 22.99 7.59 -13.13
C GLU A 250 22.67 8.02 -14.58
N VAL A 251 22.64 7.05 -15.51
CA VAL A 251 22.33 7.27 -16.93
C VAL A 251 20.92 7.82 -17.14
N GLU A 252 19.96 7.38 -16.31
CA GLU A 252 18.55 7.78 -16.40
C GLU A 252 18.20 8.90 -15.40
N TRP A 253 19.18 9.38 -14.62
CA TRP A 253 18.95 10.19 -13.44
C TRP A 253 18.24 11.51 -13.76
N ASN A 254 18.65 12.17 -14.85
CA ASN A 254 18.02 13.41 -15.31
C ASN A 254 16.53 13.22 -15.63
N LYS A 255 16.16 12.09 -16.25
CA LYS A 255 14.77 11.76 -16.58
C LYS A 255 13.96 11.50 -15.30
N VAL A 256 14.53 10.73 -14.38
CA VAL A 256 13.91 10.40 -13.08
C VAL A 256 13.71 11.66 -12.24
N LYS A 257 14.73 12.52 -12.11
CA LYS A 257 14.66 13.77 -11.35
C LYS A 257 13.62 14.73 -11.90
N LYS A 258 13.56 14.91 -13.23
CA LYS A 258 12.54 15.78 -13.87
C LYS A 258 11.12 15.32 -13.53
N PHE A 259 10.85 14.02 -13.56
CA PHE A 259 9.53 13.50 -13.20
C PHE A 259 9.24 13.66 -11.69
N GLU A 260 10.23 13.38 -10.83
CA GLU A 260 10.09 13.56 -9.38
C GLU A 260 9.75 15.03 -9.03
N GLU A 261 10.47 15.98 -9.62
CA GLU A 261 10.25 17.43 -9.43
C GLU A 261 8.88 17.86 -9.97
N TYR A 262 8.50 17.36 -11.16
CA TYR A 262 7.19 17.58 -11.74
C TYR A 262 6.07 17.11 -10.81
N TYR A 263 6.17 15.87 -10.31
CA TYR A 263 5.18 15.31 -9.39
C TYR A 263 5.06 16.15 -8.13
N ARG A 264 6.19 16.43 -7.45
CA ARG A 264 6.20 17.21 -6.20
C ARG A 264 5.56 18.59 -6.37
N LYS A 265 5.84 19.25 -7.49
CA LYS A 265 5.25 20.55 -7.81
C LYS A 265 3.72 20.46 -7.91
N ASN A 266 3.19 19.42 -8.55
CA ASN A 266 1.74 19.24 -8.70
C ASN A 266 1.07 18.70 -7.43
N GLN A 267 1.77 17.88 -6.64
CA GLN A 267 1.26 17.34 -5.37
C GLN A 267 0.83 18.44 -4.39
N THR A 268 1.57 19.56 -4.35
CA THR A 268 1.23 20.70 -3.48
C THR A 268 -0.04 21.46 -3.88
N LYS A 269 -0.54 21.24 -5.11
CA LYS A 269 -1.69 21.94 -5.67
C LYS A 269 -2.98 21.13 -5.66
N THR A 270 -2.88 19.83 -5.45
CA THR A 270 -4.02 18.92 -5.57
C THR A 270 -4.76 18.76 -4.25
N HIS A 271 -6.10 18.71 -4.33
CA HIS A 271 -6.97 18.43 -3.20
C HIS A 271 -7.11 16.93 -2.89
N TYR A 272 -6.48 16.06 -3.68
CA TYR A 272 -6.59 14.61 -3.56
C TYR A 272 -5.24 13.90 -3.71
N SER A 273 -4.17 14.52 -3.19
CA SER A 273 -2.80 13.97 -3.19
C SER A 273 -2.73 12.56 -2.64
N GLN A 274 -3.45 12.27 -1.55
CA GLN A 274 -3.44 10.94 -0.92
C GLN A 274 -3.95 9.85 -1.86
N HIS A 275 -4.97 10.16 -2.67
CA HIS A 275 -5.49 9.22 -3.66
C HIS A 275 -4.41 8.82 -4.67
N ILE A 276 -3.63 9.81 -5.14
CA ILE A 276 -2.54 9.59 -6.09
C ILE A 276 -1.40 8.81 -5.45
N VAL A 277 -1.01 9.16 -4.21
CA VAL A 277 0.03 8.45 -3.45
C VAL A 277 -0.33 6.99 -3.29
N ASP A 278 -1.55 6.70 -2.83
CA ASP A 278 -2.01 5.33 -2.65
C ASP A 278 -2.00 4.54 -3.97
N SER A 279 -2.49 5.14 -5.06
CA SER A 279 -2.48 4.49 -6.38
C SER A 279 -1.06 4.22 -6.89
N LEU A 280 -0.12 5.14 -6.67
CA LEU A 280 1.30 4.95 -7.01
C LEU A 280 1.95 3.84 -6.19
N GLN A 281 1.59 3.72 -4.90
CA GLN A 281 2.10 2.66 -4.03
C GLN A 281 1.61 1.27 -4.45
N ILE A 282 0.31 1.13 -4.75
CA ILE A 282 -0.22 -0.14 -5.27
C ILE A 282 0.42 -0.45 -6.62
N TYR A 283 0.54 0.55 -7.50
CA TYR A 283 1.18 0.38 -8.81
C TYR A 283 2.63 -0.11 -8.69
N VAL A 284 3.47 0.50 -7.85
CA VAL A 284 4.87 0.06 -7.71
C VAL A 284 4.94 -1.33 -7.10
N GLN A 285 4.15 -1.63 -6.08
CA GLN A 285 4.12 -2.97 -5.47
C GLN A 285 3.64 -4.04 -6.45
N ALA A 286 2.62 -3.73 -7.26
CA ALA A 286 2.13 -4.66 -8.28
C ALA A 286 3.21 -4.99 -9.33
N LEU A 287 4.09 -4.04 -9.64
CA LEU A 287 5.16 -4.24 -10.64
C LEU A 287 6.45 -4.83 -10.05
N ASP A 288 6.54 -5.00 -8.73
CA ASP A 288 7.58 -5.78 -8.06
C ASP A 288 7.35 -7.29 -8.19
N GLU A 289 6.11 -7.69 -8.48
CA GLU A 289 5.68 -9.07 -8.62
C GLU A 289 6.46 -9.82 -9.71
N ARG A 290 6.97 -10.99 -9.34
CA ARG A 290 7.55 -11.95 -10.28
C ARG A 290 6.49 -12.79 -10.98
N ASN A 291 5.37 -13.05 -10.29
CA ASN A 291 4.23 -13.75 -10.86
C ASN A 291 3.35 -12.74 -11.62
N MET A 292 3.30 -12.86 -12.94
CA MET A 292 2.53 -11.95 -13.79
C MET A 292 1.01 -12.02 -13.52
N HIS A 293 0.49 -13.13 -13.00
CA HIS A 293 -0.90 -13.23 -12.58
C HIS A 293 -1.17 -12.40 -11.33
N THR A 294 -0.31 -12.52 -10.31
CA THR A 294 -0.38 -11.67 -9.10
C THR A 294 -0.21 -10.19 -9.46
N CYS A 295 0.74 -9.87 -10.34
CA CYS A 295 0.93 -8.54 -10.91
C CYS A 295 -0.37 -8.01 -11.52
N PHE A 296 -1.01 -8.80 -12.39
CA PHE A 296 -2.27 -8.43 -13.03
C PHE A 296 -3.37 -8.12 -12.01
N LEU A 297 -3.58 -8.99 -11.01
CA LEU A 297 -4.63 -8.78 -10.00
C LEU A 297 -4.37 -7.53 -9.16
N LYS A 298 -3.11 -7.30 -8.74
CA LYS A 298 -2.73 -6.09 -7.99
C LYS A 298 -2.88 -4.82 -8.84
N LEU A 299 -2.50 -4.85 -10.11
CA LEU A 299 -2.73 -3.74 -11.05
C LEU A 299 -4.22 -3.49 -11.29
N TRP A 300 -5.04 -4.53 -11.37
CA TRP A 300 -6.48 -4.38 -11.53
C TRP A 300 -7.08 -3.65 -10.32
N GLY A 301 -6.70 -4.03 -9.10
CA GLY A 301 -7.06 -3.30 -7.88
C GLY A 301 -6.55 -1.85 -7.88
N ALA A 302 -5.37 -1.59 -8.43
CA ALA A 302 -4.87 -0.22 -8.61
C ALA A 302 -5.78 0.60 -9.54
N LEU A 303 -6.24 0.02 -10.65
CA LEU A 303 -7.16 0.67 -11.59
C LEU A 303 -8.54 0.90 -10.97
N GLU A 304 -9.06 -0.06 -10.20
CA GLU A 304 -10.31 0.08 -9.44
C GLU A 304 -10.23 1.25 -8.46
N LYS A 305 -9.14 1.33 -7.69
CA LYS A 305 -8.90 2.46 -6.78
C LYS A 305 -8.81 3.78 -7.55
N LEU A 306 -7.96 3.83 -8.58
CA LEU A 306 -7.70 5.04 -9.38
C LEU A 306 -8.96 5.57 -10.10
N THR A 307 -9.91 4.69 -10.39
CA THR A 307 -11.19 5.07 -11.04
C THR A 307 -12.34 5.18 -10.05
N GLY A 308 -12.09 5.09 -8.74
CA GLY A 308 -13.10 5.33 -7.70
C GLY A 308 -14.15 4.25 -7.55
N ILE A 309 -13.84 3.01 -7.93
CA ILE A 309 -14.73 1.87 -7.71
C ILE A 309 -14.62 1.46 -6.24
N LYS A 310 -15.69 1.73 -5.47
CA LYS A 310 -15.87 1.27 -4.09
C LYS A 310 -16.55 -0.10 -4.07
N GLU A 311 -16.66 -0.73 -2.90
CA GLU A 311 -17.49 -1.94 -2.72
C GLU A 311 -18.91 -1.70 -3.26
N GLY A 312 -19.36 -2.54 -4.18
CA GLY A 312 -20.64 -2.39 -4.89
C GLY A 312 -20.62 -1.50 -6.16
N GLY A 313 -19.48 -0.88 -6.49
CA GLY A 313 -19.29 -0.16 -7.74
C GLY A 313 -19.25 -1.09 -8.95
N THR A 314 -19.79 -0.65 -10.10
CA THR A 314 -19.84 -1.50 -11.29
C THR A 314 -18.55 -1.38 -12.12
N VAL A 315 -18.02 -2.51 -12.60
CA VAL A 315 -16.89 -2.53 -13.55
C VAL A 315 -17.17 -1.71 -14.82
N LYS A 316 -18.44 -1.51 -15.16
CA LYS A 316 -18.87 -0.62 -16.24
C LYS A 316 -18.38 0.82 -16.04
N ASN A 317 -18.40 1.34 -14.81
CA ASN A 317 -17.89 2.67 -14.50
C ASN A 317 -16.37 2.75 -14.67
N LEU A 318 -15.63 1.72 -14.27
CA LEU A 318 -14.18 1.63 -14.47
C LEU A 318 -13.84 1.73 -15.96
N ILE A 319 -14.52 0.93 -16.78
CA ILE A 319 -14.30 0.90 -18.23
C ILE A 319 -14.59 2.28 -18.83
N ARG A 320 -15.74 2.88 -18.48
CA ARG A 320 -16.14 4.22 -18.94
C ARG A 320 -15.11 5.29 -18.57
N ARG A 321 -14.79 5.41 -17.28
CA ARG A 321 -13.87 6.44 -16.77
C ARG A 321 -12.46 6.28 -17.34
N THR A 322 -12.00 5.04 -17.53
CA THR A 322 -10.69 4.78 -18.11
C THR A 322 -10.65 5.13 -19.60
N SER A 323 -11.65 4.69 -20.37
CA SER A 323 -11.67 4.90 -21.82
C SER A 323 -11.92 6.36 -22.22
N PHE A 324 -12.54 7.15 -21.35
CA PHE A 324 -12.77 8.60 -21.52
C PHE A 324 -11.50 9.37 -21.91
N PHE A 325 -10.35 8.98 -21.36
CA PHE A 325 -9.07 9.66 -21.55
C PHE A 325 -8.39 9.38 -22.90
N PHE A 326 -9.04 8.62 -23.79
CA PHE A 326 -8.49 8.21 -25.07
C PHE A 326 -9.37 8.67 -26.23
N LYS A 327 -8.73 9.04 -27.34
CA LYS A 327 -9.41 9.54 -28.55
C LYS A 327 -10.42 8.54 -29.11
N ASP A 328 -10.09 7.24 -29.13
CA ASP A 328 -11.01 6.16 -29.53
C ASP A 328 -11.53 5.41 -28.30
N ALA A 329 -12.39 6.07 -27.52
CA ALA A 329 -12.96 5.51 -26.31
C ALA A 329 -13.69 4.17 -26.56
N LYS A 330 -14.25 3.96 -27.76
CA LYS A 330 -14.94 2.72 -28.13
C LYS A 330 -13.96 1.56 -28.26
N PHE A 331 -12.86 1.74 -28.99
CA PHE A 331 -11.81 0.73 -29.08
C PHE A 331 -11.20 0.44 -27.71
N HIS A 332 -10.84 1.47 -26.95
CA HIS A 332 -10.24 1.25 -25.62
C HIS A 332 -11.21 0.57 -24.64
N SER A 333 -12.52 0.78 -24.79
CA SER A 333 -13.53 0.02 -24.04
C SER A 333 -13.54 -1.47 -24.40
N GLN A 334 -13.26 -1.84 -25.66
CA GLN A 334 -13.13 -3.25 -26.06
C GLN A 334 -11.94 -3.91 -25.37
N VAL A 335 -10.78 -3.25 -25.37
CA VAL A 335 -9.58 -3.77 -24.70
C VAL A 335 -9.82 -3.91 -23.19
N LEU A 336 -10.41 -2.91 -22.54
CA LEU A 336 -10.73 -2.98 -21.11
C LEU A 336 -11.75 -4.09 -20.79
N ASN A 337 -12.71 -4.36 -21.67
CA ASN A 337 -13.61 -5.51 -21.52
C ASN A 337 -12.85 -6.84 -21.62
N HIS A 338 -11.91 -6.96 -22.56
CA HIS A 338 -11.06 -8.14 -22.64
C HIS A 338 -10.23 -8.35 -21.36
N LEU A 339 -9.66 -7.28 -20.79
CA LEU A 339 -8.93 -7.34 -19.51
C LEU A 339 -9.84 -7.75 -18.35
N LYS A 340 -11.08 -7.22 -18.29
CA LYS A 340 -12.10 -7.67 -17.32
C LYS A 340 -12.41 -9.15 -17.48
N ASP A 341 -12.59 -9.63 -18.71
CA ASP A 341 -12.90 -11.04 -18.95
C ASP A 341 -11.73 -11.94 -18.54
N TYR A 342 -10.48 -11.48 -18.74
CA TYR A 342 -9.31 -12.15 -18.18
C TYR A 342 -9.35 -12.17 -16.65
N ARG A 343 -9.64 -11.05 -15.97
CA ARG A 343 -9.78 -10.99 -14.51
C ARG A 343 -10.81 -12.00 -13.98
N ASN A 344 -11.97 -12.10 -14.64
CA ASN A 344 -13.00 -13.05 -14.25
C ASN A 344 -12.55 -14.50 -14.44
N ARG A 345 -11.89 -14.83 -15.56
CA ARG A 345 -11.32 -16.18 -15.76
C ARG A 345 -10.22 -16.48 -14.75
N ALA A 346 -9.30 -15.55 -14.53
CA ALA A 346 -8.17 -15.67 -13.62
C ALA A 346 -8.60 -15.99 -12.17
N VAL A 347 -9.69 -15.37 -11.70
CA VAL A 347 -10.27 -15.63 -10.37
C VAL A 347 -10.93 -17.01 -10.28
N HIS A 348 -11.34 -17.61 -11.41
CA HIS A 348 -12.07 -18.87 -11.45
C HIS A 348 -11.26 -20.08 -11.98
N HIS A 349 -10.19 -19.86 -12.74
CA HIS A 349 -9.39 -20.90 -13.39
C HIS A 349 -7.90 -20.51 -13.38
N SER A 350 -7.03 -21.39 -12.87
CA SER A 350 -5.57 -21.22 -12.79
C SER A 350 -4.87 -21.52 -14.13
N GLU A 351 -5.38 -20.99 -15.25
CA GLU A 351 -4.71 -21.16 -16.55
C GLU A 351 -3.57 -20.16 -16.71
N ASN A 352 -2.35 -20.68 -16.82
CA ASN A 352 -1.17 -19.92 -17.23
C ASN A 352 -1.28 -19.57 -18.72
N SER A 353 -1.86 -18.40 -19.04
CA SER A 353 -1.85 -17.92 -20.43
C SER A 353 -0.42 -17.52 -20.83
N LYS A 354 0.01 -17.92 -22.03
CA LYS A 354 1.32 -17.52 -22.58
C LYS A 354 1.39 -16.01 -22.80
N GLU A 355 0.23 -15.37 -22.87
CA GLU A 355 0.01 -13.96 -23.16
C GLU A 355 -0.11 -13.08 -21.90
N ILE A 356 -0.06 -13.64 -20.68
CA ILE A 356 -0.30 -12.87 -19.44
C ILE A 356 0.60 -11.63 -19.33
N ARG A 357 1.85 -11.72 -19.78
CA ARG A 357 2.75 -10.57 -19.77
C ARG A 357 2.21 -9.45 -20.67
N THR A 358 1.73 -9.78 -21.87
CA THR A 358 1.10 -8.79 -22.77
C THR A 358 -0.13 -8.16 -22.13
N ILE A 359 -0.98 -8.96 -21.49
CA ILE A 359 -2.18 -8.50 -20.76
C ILE A 359 -1.79 -7.53 -19.63
N VAL A 360 -0.75 -7.85 -18.85
CA VAL A 360 -0.19 -6.97 -17.81
C VAL A 360 0.31 -5.65 -18.40
N PHE A 361 1.05 -5.68 -19.51
CA PHE A 361 1.55 -4.45 -20.16
C PHE A 361 0.40 -3.59 -20.71
N GLN A 362 -0.66 -4.20 -21.24
CA GLN A 362 -1.88 -3.47 -21.64
C GLN A 362 -2.51 -2.78 -20.45
N LEU A 363 -2.77 -3.50 -19.35
CA LEU A 363 -3.36 -2.92 -18.14
C LEU A 363 -2.49 -1.82 -17.53
N LYS A 364 -1.17 -2.04 -17.45
CA LYS A 364 -0.18 -1.06 -17.02
C LYS A 364 -0.29 0.23 -17.83
N ALA A 365 -0.37 0.15 -19.15
CA ALA A 365 -0.47 1.34 -20.01
C ALA A 365 -1.72 2.17 -19.70
N TYR A 366 -2.86 1.53 -19.40
CA TYR A 366 -4.07 2.24 -18.95
C TYR A 366 -3.87 2.92 -17.61
N ILE A 367 -3.28 2.23 -16.63
CA ILE A 367 -3.02 2.81 -15.30
C ILE A 367 -2.07 4.01 -15.41
N GLU A 368 -1.00 3.90 -16.20
CA GLU A 368 -0.06 5.00 -16.42
C GLU A 368 -0.71 6.20 -17.11
N ALA A 369 -1.57 5.95 -18.10
CA ALA A 369 -2.34 7.01 -18.76
C ALA A 369 -3.26 7.73 -17.77
N VAL A 370 -4.08 6.98 -17.02
CA VAL A 370 -5.00 7.56 -16.04
C VAL A 370 -4.23 8.29 -14.95
N LEU A 371 -3.15 7.72 -14.40
CA LEU A 371 -2.30 8.40 -13.41
C LEU A 371 -1.76 9.73 -13.95
N ASN A 372 -1.27 9.75 -15.19
CA ASN A 372 -0.80 10.98 -15.83
C ASN A 372 -1.92 12.03 -15.90
N TYR A 373 -3.13 11.68 -16.34
CA TYR A 373 -4.25 12.62 -16.37
C TYR A 373 -4.67 13.08 -14.97
N THR A 374 -4.74 12.16 -14.00
CA THR A 374 -5.08 12.47 -12.61
C THR A 374 -4.09 13.45 -11.99
N ILE A 375 -2.79 13.34 -12.31
CA ILE A 375 -1.74 14.28 -11.86
C ILE A 375 -1.81 15.61 -12.62
N ASN A 376 -1.99 15.56 -13.95
CA ASN A 376 -1.95 16.76 -14.80
C ASN A 376 -3.15 17.68 -14.60
N LEU A 377 -4.33 17.12 -14.37
CA LEU A 377 -5.57 17.86 -14.13
C LEU A 377 -5.82 18.10 -12.63
N SER A 378 -4.82 17.85 -11.78
CA SER A 378 -5.00 17.76 -10.34
C SER A 378 -5.38 19.06 -9.64
N SER A 379 -5.08 20.20 -10.27
CA SER A 379 -5.46 21.54 -9.81
C SER A 379 -6.83 21.99 -10.28
N ASP A 380 -7.45 21.27 -11.22
CA ASP A 380 -8.67 21.73 -11.89
C ASP A 380 -9.94 21.29 -11.13
N PHE A 381 -9.78 20.40 -10.14
CA PHE A 381 -10.87 19.79 -9.39
C PHE A 381 -10.66 19.98 -7.88
N ALA A 382 -11.75 20.29 -7.17
CA ALA A 382 -11.78 20.47 -5.71
C ALA A 382 -11.62 19.14 -4.94
N GLY A 383 -11.75 18.00 -5.63
CA GLY A 383 -11.63 16.68 -5.04
C GLY A 383 -11.70 15.56 -6.07
N ILE A 384 -11.33 14.35 -5.64
CA ILE A 384 -11.29 13.19 -6.54
C ILE A 384 -12.67 12.81 -7.08
N GLU A 385 -13.73 13.03 -6.30
CA GLU A 385 -15.11 12.75 -6.75
C GLU A 385 -15.54 13.65 -7.92
N GLU A 386 -15.05 14.90 -7.97
CA GLU A 386 -15.30 15.81 -9.10
C GLU A 386 -14.54 15.36 -10.35
N PHE A 387 -13.29 14.91 -10.19
CA PHE A 387 -12.52 14.28 -11.26
C PHE A 387 -13.24 13.03 -11.83
N PHE A 388 -13.85 12.22 -10.97
CA PHE A 388 -14.65 11.07 -11.40
C PHE A 388 -15.91 11.47 -12.15
N GLN A 389 -16.61 12.52 -11.72
CA GLN A 389 -17.76 13.05 -12.43
C GLN A 389 -17.38 13.59 -13.82
N PHE A 390 -16.21 14.24 -13.92
CA PHE A 390 -15.65 14.65 -15.20
C PHE A 390 -15.40 13.46 -16.12
N ALA A 391 -14.75 12.40 -15.61
CA ALA A 391 -14.50 11.17 -16.37
C ALA A 391 -15.79 10.36 -16.68
N ASP A 392 -16.90 10.65 -16.01
CA ASP A 392 -18.22 10.06 -16.28
C ASP A 392 -18.99 10.78 -17.40
N THR A 393 -18.49 11.92 -17.88
CA THR A 393 -19.09 12.65 -19.00
C THR A 393 -18.92 11.91 -20.34
N SER A 394 -19.62 12.38 -21.38
CA SER A 394 -19.46 11.82 -22.71
C SER A 394 -18.08 12.15 -23.28
N SER A 395 -17.41 11.18 -23.90
CA SER A 395 -16.21 11.41 -24.70
C SER A 395 -16.52 11.92 -26.12
N GLU A 396 -17.79 11.93 -26.53
CA GLU A 396 -18.24 12.36 -27.87
C GLU A 396 -18.53 13.87 -27.88
N ILE A 397 -17.79 14.64 -28.68
CA ILE A 397 -17.86 16.10 -28.74
C ILE A 397 -19.30 16.60 -28.98
N LEU A 398 -20.03 15.98 -29.91
CA LEU A 398 -21.41 16.37 -30.22
C LEU A 398 -22.35 16.23 -29.01
N GLU A 399 -22.14 15.21 -28.18
CA GLU A 399 -22.94 15.03 -26.96
C GLU A 399 -22.55 16.03 -25.87
N ILE A 400 -21.25 16.36 -25.75
CA ILE A 400 -20.78 17.43 -24.87
C ILE A 400 -21.43 18.77 -25.28
N GLU A 401 -21.42 19.12 -26.57
CA GLU A 401 -22.03 20.35 -27.07
C GLU A 401 -23.53 20.41 -26.80
N LYS A 402 -24.25 19.30 -26.99
CA LYS A 402 -25.68 19.19 -26.64
C LYS A 402 -25.91 19.38 -25.14
N GLN A 403 -25.05 18.80 -24.29
CA GLN A 403 -25.15 18.95 -22.84
C GLN A 403 -24.87 20.40 -22.41
N MET A 404 -23.85 21.05 -22.99
CA MET A 404 -23.56 22.47 -22.74
C MET A 404 -24.73 23.38 -23.10
N LYS A 405 -25.40 23.16 -24.24
CA LYS A 405 -26.59 23.93 -24.65
C LYS A 405 -27.72 23.78 -23.63
N ARG A 406 -28.01 22.55 -23.18
CA ARG A 406 -29.04 22.27 -22.16
C ARG A 406 -28.74 22.95 -20.81
N LEU A 407 -27.49 22.88 -20.35
CA LEU A 407 -27.07 23.50 -19.10
C LEU A 407 -27.15 25.04 -19.15
N LYS A 408 -26.79 25.65 -20.29
CA LYS A 408 -26.95 27.10 -20.50
C LYS A 408 -28.41 27.52 -20.42
N LEU A 409 -29.33 26.77 -21.05
CA LEU A 409 -30.77 27.02 -20.97
C LEU A 409 -31.29 26.92 -19.52
N ALA A 410 -30.94 25.85 -18.80
CA ALA A 410 -31.35 25.65 -17.41
C ALA A 410 -30.85 26.77 -16.49
N LYS A 411 -29.60 27.23 -16.68
CA LYS A 411 -29.03 28.36 -15.94
C LYS A 411 -29.80 29.66 -16.19
N ASN A 412 -30.17 29.93 -17.44
CA ASN A 412 -30.94 31.12 -17.77
C ASN A 412 -32.34 31.08 -17.14
N PHE A 413 -33.02 29.93 -17.20
CA PHE A 413 -34.34 29.73 -16.60
C PHE A 413 -34.36 29.90 -15.07
N ARG A 414 -33.27 29.60 -14.36
CA ARG A 414 -33.18 29.80 -12.91
C ARG A 414 -32.81 31.23 -12.50
N LYS A 415 -32.31 32.03 -13.44
CA LYS A 415 -31.94 33.44 -13.22
C LYS A 415 -33.08 34.40 -13.52
N SER A 416 -33.99 34.01 -14.43
CA SER A 416 -35.33 34.60 -14.59
C SER A 416 -36.21 34.18 -13.43
#